data_AF-A0A2H3BQU9-F1
#
_entry.id   AF-A0A2H3BQU9-F1
#
_cell.length_a   1.000
_cell.length_b   1.000
_cell.length_c   1.000
_cell.angle_alpha   90.00
_cell.angle_beta   90.00
_cell.angle_gamma   90.00
#
_symmetry.space_group_name_H-M   'P 1'
#
loop_
_entity.id
_entity.type
_entity.pdbx_description
1 polymer ?
#
loop_
_entity_poly.entity_id
_entity_poly.type
_entity_poly.pdbx_seq_one_letter_code
_entity_poly.pdbx_strand_id
1 'polypeptide(L)'
;DILDQERTRISEAIHECQGIISPVQRLPPELLCQIFLGTIERPQATADLDAQLHDIKSVGYPPLSISSVSVKWRSIALSFPELWSSINI
;
A
#
# COMPACT_ATOMS: atom_id res chain seq x y z
N ASP A 1 -21.55 7.76 24.91
CA ASP A 1 -21.21 6.56 25.72
C ASP A 1 -20.68 5.37 24.93
N ILE A 2 -21.46 4.60 24.17
CA ILE A 2 -20.90 3.43 23.44
C ILE A 2 -19.94 3.84 22.30
N LEU A 3 -20.29 4.89 21.55
CA LEU A 3 -19.47 5.39 20.44
C LEU A 3 -18.14 6.00 20.92
N ASP A 4 -18.16 6.70 22.06
CA ASP A 4 -16.96 7.31 22.63
C ASP A 4 -16.02 6.25 23.21
N GLN A 5 -16.57 5.19 23.79
CA GLN A 5 -15.81 4.04 24.27
C GLN A 5 -15.09 3.33 23.12
N GLU A 6 -15.77 3.08 21.99
CA GLU A 6 -15.13 2.45 20.82
C GLU A 6 -14.07 3.35 20.19
N ARG A 7 -14.31 4.67 20.12
CA ARG A 7 -13.29 5.63 19.64
C ARG A 7 -12.05 5.62 20.53
N THR A 8 -12.22 5.58 21.84
CA THR A 8 -11.12 5.53 22.80
C THR A 8 -10.30 4.26 22.62
N ARG A 9 -10.97 3.11 22.52
CA ARG A 9 -10.33 1.81 22.27
C ARG A 9 -9.52 1.79 20.97
N ILE A 10 -10.08 2.32 19.89
CA ILE A 10 -9.37 2.42 18.60
C ILE A 10 -8.15 3.35 18.73
N SER A 11 -8.29 4.48 19.41
CA SER A 11 -7.20 5.43 19.61
C SER A 11 -6.05 4.85 20.43
N GLU A 12 -6.35 4.08 21.48
CA GLU A 12 -5.36 3.38 22.30
C GLU A 12 -4.60 2.33 21.50
N ALA A 13 -5.31 1.52 20.71
CA ALA A 13 -4.69 0.53 19.83
C ALA A 13 -3.79 1.19 18.77
N ILE A 14 -4.23 2.32 18.19
CA ILE A 14 -3.41 3.12 17.27
C ILE A 14 -2.13 3.59 17.97
N HIS A 15 -2.25 4.15 19.19
CA HIS A 15 -1.11 4.65 19.96
C HIS A 15 -0.09 3.54 20.28
N GLU A 16 -0.55 2.34 20.62
CA GLU A 16 0.32 1.18 20.83
C GLU A 16 1.08 0.80 19.55
N CYS A 17 0.40 0.84 18.40
CA CYS A 17 1.01 0.54 17.10
C CYS A 17 1.90 1.68 16.56
N GLN A 18 1.72 2.92 17.02
CA GLN A 18 2.49 4.07 16.54
C GLN A 18 4.00 3.89 16.74
N GLY A 19 4.44 3.21 17.81
CA GLY A 19 5.87 2.94 18.02
C GLY A 19 6.51 2.13 16.88
N ILE A 20 5.75 1.19 16.32
CA ILE A 20 6.19 0.31 15.22
C ILE A 20 6.04 1.00 13.86
N ILE A 21 4.98 1.79 13.69
CA ILE A 21 4.65 2.44 12.41
C ILE A 21 5.39 3.79 12.24
N SER A 22 5.88 4.38 13.34
CA SER A 22 6.59 5.67 13.38
C SER A 22 7.75 5.78 12.38
N PRO A 23 8.64 4.78 12.21
CA PRO A 23 9.73 4.89 11.24
C PRO A 23 9.22 5.06 9.81
N VAL A 24 8.23 4.27 9.40
CA VAL A 24 7.65 4.29 8.04
C VAL A 24 6.88 5.60 7.81
N GLN A 25 6.21 6.13 8.84
CA GLN A 25 5.53 7.43 8.75
C GLN A 25 6.49 8.62 8.70
N ARG A 26 7.74 8.48 9.16
CA ARG A 26 8.73 9.57 9.14
C ARG A 26 9.55 9.62 7.86
N LEU A 27 9.42 8.60 6.99
CA LEU A 27 10.06 8.60 5.69
C LEU A 27 9.53 9.76 4.82
N PRO A 28 10.43 10.42 4.07
CA PRO A 28 10.04 11.31 2.97
C PRO A 28 9.14 10.57 1.96
N PRO A 29 8.19 11.28 1.32
CA PRO A 29 7.31 10.71 0.31
C PRO A 29 8.05 9.96 -0.81
N GLU A 30 9.23 10.44 -1.20
CA GLU A 30 10.05 9.89 -2.27
C GLU A 30 10.56 8.48 -1.91
N LEU A 31 11.00 8.29 -0.67
CA LEU A 31 11.47 6.98 -0.20
C LEU A 31 10.32 5.98 -0.04
N LEU A 32 9.16 6.46 0.42
CA LEU A 32 7.95 5.63 0.46
C LEU A 32 7.54 5.19 -0.95
N CYS A 33 7.59 6.11 -1.93
CA CYS A 33 7.31 5.79 -3.32
C CYS A 33 8.29 4.74 -3.88
N GLN A 34 9.59 4.86 -3.59
CA GLN A 34 10.57 3.85 -3.99
C GLN A 34 10.27 2.47 -3.42
N ILE A 35 9.85 2.40 -2.15
CA ILE A 35 9.41 1.14 -1.52
C ILE A 35 8.18 0.61 -2.25
N PHE A 36 7.17 1.45 -2.51
CA PHE A 36 5.95 1.08 -3.21
C PHE A 36 6.24 0.50 -4.60
N LEU A 37 7.10 1.15 -5.39
CA LEU A 37 7.51 0.68 -6.71
C LEU A 37 8.22 -0.69 -6.63
N GLY A 38 8.99 -0.93 -5.58
CA GLY A 38 9.63 -2.22 -5.32
C GLY A 38 8.65 -3.35 -4.99
N THR A 39 7.41 -3.03 -4.58
CA THR A 39 6.36 -4.03 -4.31
C THR A 39 5.48 -4.35 -5.51
N ILE A 40 5.61 -3.60 -6.62
CA ILE A 40 4.86 -3.86 -7.84
C ILE A 40 5.63 -4.91 -8.65
N GLU A 41 5.06 -6.11 -8.77
CA GLU A 41 5.56 -7.12 -9.69
C GLU A 41 5.45 -6.60 -11.12
N ARG A 42 6.59 -6.35 -11.76
CA ARG A 42 6.65 -6.03 -13.19
C ARG A 42 6.71 -7.34 -13.97
N PRO A 43 5.87 -7.56 -14.98
CA PRO A 43 5.92 -8.77 -15.79
C PRO A 43 7.34 -8.98 -16.29
N GLN A 44 8.00 -10.06 -15.85
CA GLN A 44 9.26 -10.47 -16.43
C GLN A 44 8.97 -11.06 -17.81
N ALA A 45 9.62 -10.53 -18.84
CA ALA A 45 9.35 -10.85 -20.24
C ALA A 45 9.66 -12.32 -20.65
N THR A 46 9.99 -13.20 -19.69
CA THR A 46 10.61 -14.51 -19.96
C THR A 46 9.97 -15.71 -19.25
N ALA A 47 8.87 -15.56 -18.51
CA ALA A 47 8.22 -16.70 -17.85
C ALA A 47 6.89 -17.05 -18.53
N ASP A 48 6.68 -18.35 -18.79
CA ASP A 48 5.52 -18.93 -19.48
C ASP A 48 4.20 -18.23 -19.15
N LEU A 49 3.55 -17.72 -20.20
CA LEU A 49 2.31 -16.94 -20.12
C LEU A 49 1.19 -17.63 -19.33
N ASP A 50 1.17 -18.97 -19.36
CA ASP A 50 0.15 -19.79 -18.70
C ASP A 50 0.35 -19.93 -17.18
N ALA A 51 1.59 -19.82 -16.68
CA ALA A 51 1.85 -19.84 -15.23
C ALA A 51 1.50 -18.50 -14.58
N GLN A 52 1.73 -17.38 -15.28
CA GLN A 52 1.43 -16.04 -14.78
C GLN A 52 -0.08 -15.76 -14.69
N LEU A 53 -0.89 -16.32 -15.60
CA LEU A 53 -2.36 -16.11 -15.59
C LEU A 53 -3.07 -16.69 -14.35
N HIS A 54 -2.47 -17.69 -13.70
CA HIS A 54 -2.97 -18.24 -12.44
C HIS A 54 -2.54 -17.42 -11.22
N ASP A 55 -1.45 -16.68 -11.30
CA ASP A 55 -0.89 -15.88 -10.20
C ASP A 55 -1.39 -14.41 -10.20
N ILE A 56 -1.61 -13.83 -11.39
CA ILE A 56 -2.16 -12.47 -11.58
C ILE A 56 -3.56 -12.33 -10.96
N LYS A 57 -4.32 -13.42 -10.83
CA LYS A 57 -5.63 -13.41 -10.18
C LYS A 57 -5.56 -13.30 -8.65
N SER A 58 -4.39 -13.54 -8.06
CA SER A 58 -4.14 -13.53 -6.62
C SER A 58 -3.44 -12.25 -6.14
N VAL A 59 -2.62 -11.63 -7.00
CA VAL A 59 -1.90 -10.39 -6.67
C VAL A 59 -2.85 -9.21 -6.82
N GLY A 60 -3.55 -8.88 -5.73
CA GLY A 60 -4.41 -7.70 -5.67
C GLY A 60 -3.65 -6.46 -6.15
N TYR A 61 -4.29 -5.65 -7.01
CA TYR A 61 -3.76 -4.42 -7.61
C TYR A 61 -2.89 -3.64 -6.61
N PRO A 62 -1.55 -3.72 -6.69
CA PRO A 62 -0.68 -3.22 -5.64
C PRO A 62 -0.90 -1.72 -5.33
N PRO A 63 -1.14 -0.83 -6.32
CA PRO A 63 -1.44 0.57 -6.06
C PRO A 63 -2.74 0.79 -5.26
N LEU A 64 -3.75 -0.05 -5.47
CA LEU A 64 -5.01 0.01 -4.72
C LEU A 64 -4.81 -0.48 -3.28
N SER A 65 -4.07 -1.58 -3.10
CA SER A 65 -3.72 -2.11 -1.77
C SER A 65 -2.94 -1.08 -0.96
N ILE A 66 -1.90 -0.48 -1.53
CA ILE A 66 -1.09 0.59 -0.91
C ILE A 66 -1.97 1.80 -0.56
N SER A 67 -2.83 2.23 -1.47
CA SER A 67 -3.73 3.36 -1.26
C SER A 67 -4.79 3.11 -0.20
N SER A 68 -5.04 1.85 0.18
CA SER A 68 -6.03 1.51 1.22
C SER A 68 -5.48 1.65 2.65
N VAL A 69 -4.15 1.60 2.84
CA VAL A 69 -3.50 1.55 4.16
C VAL A 69 -3.78 2.78 5.01
N SER A 70 -3.65 3.98 4.44
CA SER A 70 -3.90 5.23 5.17
C SER A 70 -4.15 6.40 4.23
N VAL A 71 -4.70 7.49 4.76
CA VAL A 71 -4.85 8.76 4.02
C VAL A 71 -3.50 9.27 3.52
N LYS A 72 -2.44 9.14 4.32
CA LYS A 72 -1.08 9.55 3.93
C LYS A 72 -0.56 8.73 2.74
N TRP A 73 -0.69 7.41 2.82
CA TRP A 73 -0.22 6.50 1.75
C TRP A 73 -0.98 6.72 0.46
N ARG A 74 -2.30 6.94 0.54
CA ARG A 74 -3.12 7.32 -0.61
C ARG A 74 -2.66 8.61 -1.26
N SER A 75 -2.41 9.66 -0.46
CA SER A 75 -1.94 10.96 -0.97
C SER A 75 -0.60 10.82 -1.69
N ILE A 76 0.34 10.06 -1.10
CA ILE A 76 1.63 9.75 -1.72
C ILE A 76 1.40 8.98 -3.02
N ALA A 77 0.68 7.86 -3.00
CA ALA A 77 0.45 7.02 -4.18
C ALA A 77 -0.18 7.79 -5.35
N LEU A 78 -1.12 8.70 -5.09
CA LEU A 78 -1.73 9.55 -6.12
C LEU A 78 -0.77 10.62 -6.68
N SER A 79 0.26 10.99 -5.94
CA SER A 79 1.27 11.96 -6.36
C SER A 79 2.35 11.35 -7.27
N PHE A 80 2.41 10.02 -7.42
CA PHE A 80 3.39 9.30 -8.22
C PHE A 80 2.70 8.44 -9.30
N PRO A 81 2.48 8.99 -10.51
CA PRO A 81 1.80 8.30 -11.61
C PRO A 81 2.43 6.97 -12.01
N GLU A 82 3.73 6.80 -11.79
CA GLU A 82 4.49 5.57 -12.12
C GLU A 82 3.96 4.35 -11.39
N LEU A 83 3.35 4.52 -10.21
CA LEU A 83 2.72 3.41 -9.49
C LEU A 83 1.52 2.84 -10.25
N TRP A 84 0.84 3.66 -11.04
CA TRP A 84 -0.40 3.30 -11.72
C TRP A 84 -0.18 2.81 -13.15
N SER A 85 1.07 2.83 -13.65
CA SER A 85 1.38 2.45 -15.03
C SER A 85 1.17 0.96 -15.34
N SER A 86 1.02 0.12 -14.32
CA SER A 86 0.73 -1.31 -14.46
C SER A 86 -0.78 -1.62 -14.55
N ILE A 87 -1.64 -0.65 -14.28
CA ILE A 87 -3.09 -0.83 -14.39
C ILE A 87 -3.51 -0.54 -15.83
N ASN A 88 -3.99 -1.57 -16.52
CA ASN A 88 -4.62 -1.44 -17.83
C ASN A 88 -6.15 -1.36 -17.64
N ILE A 89 -6.80 -0.31 -18.17
CA ILE A 89 -8.25 -0.06 -18.07
C ILE A 89 -8.92 -0.45 -19.39
#